data_AF-A0A6P0X7V4-F1
#
_entry.id   AF-A0A6P0X7V4-F1
#
_cell.length_a   1.000
_cell.length_b   1.000
_cell.length_c   1.000
_cell.angle_alpha   90.00
_cell.angle_beta   90.00
_cell.angle_gamma   90.00
#
_symmetry.space_group_name_H-M   'P 1'
#
loop_
_entity.id
_entity.type
_entity.pdbx_description
1 polymer ?
#
loop_
_entity_poly.entity_id
_entity_poly.type
_entity_poly.pdbx_seq_one_letter_code
_entity_poly.pdbx_strand_id
1 'polypeptide(L)'
;MIIADLNNKLLEYHEKFPFFGIVLFTEAHPHVVKALKDQEYYAALHEISGDSIAIFATMLFRGRLVYPDFPPGVVGMFVPIWQEPVQNKELLSWFDIKDSQKLPMFVLFGFENSLLYYRKHSLKDSSVQESFDSLREVLSLVATTIQDNANTDSKSLFRKAKWEISKLQFKRQIKDLIGVVSQFRGVSGL
;
A
#
# COMPACT_ATOMS: atom_id res chain seq x y z
N MET A 1 -6.91 27.31 10.63
CA MET A 1 -6.55 27.96 9.35
C MET A 1 -5.71 27.05 8.45
N ILE A 2 -4.84 26.18 8.98
CA ILE A 2 -3.96 25.30 8.18
C ILE A 2 -4.72 24.14 7.48
N ILE A 3 -5.76 23.59 8.11
CA ILE A 3 -6.54 22.45 7.56
C ILE A 3 -7.38 22.86 6.32
N ALA A 4 -7.87 24.11 6.29
CA ALA A 4 -8.65 24.62 5.16
C ALA A 4 -7.79 24.83 3.90
N ASP A 5 -6.52 25.24 4.08
CA ASP A 5 -5.58 25.45 2.97
C ASP A 5 -5.10 24.12 2.36
N LEU A 6 -4.97 23.07 3.18
CA LEU A 6 -4.59 21.72 2.74
C LEU A 6 -5.72 21.05 1.95
N ASN A 7 -6.97 21.23 2.38
CA ASN A 7 -8.14 20.74 1.65
C ASN A 7 -8.29 21.43 0.29
N ASN A 8 -8.05 22.74 0.21
CA ASN A 8 -8.10 23.46 -1.06
C ASN A 8 -6.99 23.02 -2.04
N LYS A 9 -5.76 22.82 -1.57
CA LYS A 9 -4.67 22.32 -2.41
C LYS A 9 -4.93 20.90 -2.91
N LEU A 10 -5.40 19.99 -2.06
CA LEU A 10 -5.73 18.63 -2.49
C LEU A 10 -6.88 18.59 -3.50
N LEU A 11 -7.87 19.48 -3.36
CA LEU A 11 -8.94 19.66 -4.34
C LEU A 11 -8.41 20.21 -5.68
N GLU A 12 -7.50 21.19 -5.66
CA GLU A 12 -6.82 21.68 -6.87
C GLU A 12 -5.96 20.60 -7.55
N TYR A 13 -5.28 19.73 -6.77
CA TYR A 13 -4.54 18.59 -7.33
C TYR A 13 -5.46 17.50 -7.87
N HIS A 14 -6.66 17.34 -7.31
CA HIS A 14 -7.65 16.39 -7.83
C HIS A 14 -8.19 16.80 -9.21
N GLU A 15 -8.15 18.08 -9.55
CA GLU A 15 -8.43 18.52 -10.93
C GLU A 15 -7.33 18.11 -11.92
N LYS A 16 -6.10 17.88 -11.43
CA LYS A 16 -4.94 17.51 -12.27
C LYS A 16 -4.68 16.01 -12.33
N PHE A 17 -4.98 15.29 -11.25
CA PHE A 17 -4.75 13.84 -11.16
C PHE A 17 -6.06 13.13 -10.77
N PRO A 18 -6.52 12.15 -11.57
CA PRO A 18 -7.74 11.42 -11.26
C PRO A 18 -7.62 10.57 -9.98
N PHE A 19 -6.40 10.08 -9.68
CA PHE A 19 -6.12 9.32 -8.47
C PHE A 19 -4.77 9.68 -7.85
N PHE A 20 -4.64 9.33 -6.58
CA PHE A 20 -3.44 9.45 -5.79
C PHE A 20 -2.96 8.08 -5.32
N GLY A 21 -1.66 7.91 -5.22
CA GLY A 21 -1.01 6.75 -4.61
C GLY A 21 -0.28 7.17 -3.35
N ILE A 22 -0.33 6.37 -2.29
CA ILE A 22 0.55 6.54 -1.14
C ILE A 22 1.28 5.23 -0.80
N VAL A 23 2.60 5.30 -0.71
CA VAL A 23 3.45 4.21 -0.25
C VAL A 23 3.62 4.34 1.26
N LEU A 24 3.12 3.35 2.00
CA LEU A 24 3.22 3.24 3.45
C LEU A 24 4.29 2.21 3.79
N PHE A 25 5.30 2.62 4.56
CA PHE A 25 6.37 1.75 5.01
C PHE A 25 6.88 2.21 6.39
N THR A 26 7.75 1.41 7.00
CA THR A 26 8.44 1.75 8.26
C THR A 26 9.95 1.68 8.05
N GLU A 27 10.74 2.12 9.03
CA GLU A 27 12.20 1.94 9.07
C GLU A 27 12.66 0.49 8.87
N ALA A 28 11.82 -0.50 9.22
CA ALA A 28 12.08 -1.92 8.98
C ALA A 28 12.14 -2.33 7.50
N HIS A 29 11.84 -1.42 6.56
CA HIS A 29 11.79 -1.69 5.12
C HIS A 29 12.86 -0.90 4.34
N PRO A 30 14.16 -1.24 4.51
CA PRO A 30 15.25 -0.47 3.94
C PRO A 30 15.28 -0.51 2.41
N HIS A 31 14.74 -1.56 1.79
CA HIS A 31 14.77 -1.69 0.34
C HIS A 31 13.73 -0.79 -0.34
N VAL A 32 12.53 -0.67 0.23
CA VAL A 32 11.54 0.35 -0.16
C VAL A 32 12.11 1.76 0.01
N VAL A 33 12.75 2.05 1.15
CA VAL A 33 13.37 3.37 1.38
C VAL A 33 14.41 3.68 0.32
N LYS A 34 15.26 2.71 -0.02
CA LYS A 34 16.30 2.89 -1.04
C LYS A 34 15.70 3.08 -2.43
N ALA A 35 14.70 2.28 -2.82
CA ALA A 35 14.02 2.41 -4.11
C ALA A 35 13.34 3.77 -4.30
N LEU A 36 12.85 4.39 -3.21
CA LEU A 36 12.20 5.70 -3.27
C LEU A 36 13.18 6.89 -3.18
N LYS A 37 14.37 6.69 -2.59
CA LYS A 37 15.39 7.74 -2.46
C LYS A 37 16.35 7.82 -3.65
N ASP A 38 16.58 6.69 -4.29
CA ASP A 38 17.45 6.61 -5.44
C ASP A 38 16.80 7.32 -6.64
N GLN A 39 17.53 8.28 -7.21
CA GLN A 39 17.02 9.15 -8.26
C GLN A 39 16.65 8.38 -9.53
N GLU A 40 17.39 7.32 -9.88
CA GLU A 40 17.14 6.54 -11.09
C GLU A 40 15.82 5.77 -10.96
N TYR A 41 15.64 5.10 -9.83
CA TYR A 41 14.40 4.39 -9.53
C TYR A 41 13.21 5.35 -9.41
N TYR A 42 13.38 6.50 -8.74
CA TYR A 42 12.33 7.50 -8.62
C TYR A 42 11.93 8.08 -9.98
N ALA A 43 12.90 8.42 -10.84
CA ALA A 43 12.63 8.92 -12.18
C ALA A 43 11.86 7.89 -13.03
N ALA A 44 12.23 6.61 -12.95
CA ALA A 44 11.50 5.55 -13.64
C ALA A 44 10.06 5.39 -13.12
N LEU A 45 9.82 5.50 -11.81
CA LEU A 45 8.46 5.50 -11.25
C LEU A 45 7.65 6.71 -11.72
N HIS A 46 8.30 7.88 -11.81
CA HIS A 46 7.67 9.10 -12.28
C HIS A 46 7.27 9.03 -13.76
N GLU A 47 8.12 8.44 -14.61
CA GLU A 47 7.82 8.19 -16.02
C GLU A 47 6.60 7.29 -16.20
N ILE A 48 6.46 6.26 -15.35
CA ILE A 48 5.30 5.37 -15.36
C ILE A 48 4.03 6.08 -14.90
N SER A 49 4.11 6.87 -13.83
CA SER A 49 2.94 7.53 -13.25
C SER A 49 2.46 8.70 -14.11
N GLY A 50 3.39 9.41 -14.76
CA GLY A 50 3.14 10.61 -15.56
C GLY A 50 2.15 11.56 -14.89
N ASP A 51 1.21 12.06 -15.69
CA ASP A 51 0.08 12.87 -15.23
C ASP A 51 -1.14 12.05 -14.79
N SER A 52 -1.00 10.72 -14.73
CA SER A 52 -2.13 9.82 -14.42
C SER A 52 -2.30 9.63 -12.91
N ILE A 53 -1.20 9.62 -12.14
CA ILE A 53 -1.23 9.34 -10.70
C ILE A 53 -0.20 10.19 -9.99
N ALA A 54 -0.62 10.94 -8.96
CA ALA A 54 0.33 11.57 -8.04
C ALA A 54 0.69 10.60 -6.91
N ILE A 55 1.99 10.30 -6.76
CA ILE A 55 2.50 9.34 -5.77
C ILE A 55 3.12 10.07 -4.59
N PHE A 56 2.69 9.69 -3.39
CA PHE A 56 3.26 10.11 -2.13
C PHE A 56 3.94 8.92 -1.45
N ALA A 57 4.92 9.22 -0.60
CA ALA A 57 5.61 8.24 0.21
C ALA A 57 5.66 8.75 1.64
N THR A 58 5.31 7.91 2.60
CA THR A 58 5.42 8.28 4.02
C THR A 58 5.91 7.12 4.88
N MET A 59 6.82 7.47 5.78
CA MET A 59 7.38 6.55 6.75
C MET A 59 6.57 6.61 8.03
N LEU A 60 6.04 5.47 8.45
CA LEU A 60 5.33 5.26 9.69
C LEU A 60 6.28 4.79 10.80
N PHE A 61 5.91 5.08 12.04
CA PHE A 61 6.64 4.59 13.19
C PHE A 61 6.45 3.08 13.32
N ARG A 62 7.50 2.34 13.66
CA ARG A 62 7.41 0.90 13.81
C ARG A 62 6.68 0.58 15.13
N GLY A 63 5.62 -0.21 15.05
CA GLY A 63 5.03 -0.82 16.24
C GLY A 63 5.93 -1.89 16.87
N ARG A 64 5.54 -2.36 18.06
CA ARG A 64 6.32 -3.36 18.80
C ARG A 64 5.41 -4.42 19.40
N LEU A 65 5.93 -5.65 19.48
CA LEU A 65 5.31 -6.71 20.25
C LEU A 65 5.59 -6.48 21.73
N VAL A 66 4.52 -6.45 22.53
CA VAL A 66 4.59 -6.28 23.99
C VAL A 66 3.77 -7.39 24.63
N TYR A 67 4.23 -7.92 25.76
CA TYR A 67 3.43 -8.85 26.54
C TYR A 67 2.46 -8.08 27.44
N PRO A 68 1.23 -8.59 27.65
CA PRO A 68 0.29 -7.96 28.57
C PRO A 68 0.85 -7.97 30.00
N ASP A 69 0.67 -6.86 30.70
CA ASP A 69 0.92 -6.77 32.14
C ASP A 69 -0.24 -7.43 32.89
N PHE A 70 0.07 -8.30 33.85
CA PHE A 70 -0.94 -8.95 34.70
C PHE A 70 -0.97 -8.34 36.10
N PRO A 71 -2.15 -8.06 36.66
CA PRO A 71 -2.28 -7.70 38.07
C PRO A 71 -1.72 -8.80 38.99
N PRO A 72 -1.20 -8.44 40.18
CA PRO A 72 -0.70 -9.42 41.14
C PRO A 72 -1.75 -10.49 41.47
N GLY A 73 -1.36 -11.76 41.39
CA GLY A 73 -2.23 -12.91 41.72
C GLY A 73 -3.14 -13.39 40.59
N VAL A 74 -3.10 -12.78 39.39
CA VAL A 74 -3.86 -13.22 38.21
C VAL A 74 -2.92 -13.94 37.24
N VAL A 75 -3.22 -15.21 36.94
CA VAL A 75 -2.55 -15.93 35.84
C VAL A 75 -3.32 -15.65 34.57
N GLY A 76 -2.71 -14.93 33.64
CA GLY A 76 -3.27 -14.70 32.31
C GLY A 76 -2.46 -15.34 31.19
N MET A 77 -3.02 -15.34 29.98
CA MET A 77 -2.35 -15.90 28.81
C MET A 77 -1.29 -14.92 28.28
N PHE A 78 -0.03 -15.36 28.20
CA PHE A 78 1.10 -14.59 27.66
C PHE A 78 1.09 -14.52 26.13
N VAL A 79 0.00 -14.04 25.54
CA VAL A 79 -0.09 -13.80 24.10
C VAL A 79 0.50 -12.43 23.79
N PRO A 80 1.54 -12.33 22.93
CA PRO A 80 2.11 -11.03 22.58
C PRO A 80 1.07 -10.18 21.85
N ILE A 81 0.98 -8.92 22.23
CA ILE A 81 0.05 -7.93 21.68
C ILE A 81 0.86 -6.94 20.84
N TRP A 82 0.39 -6.65 19.64
CA TRP A 82 0.97 -5.59 18.82
C TRP A 82 0.55 -4.22 19.36
N GLN A 83 1.53 -3.44 19.80
CA GLN A 83 1.34 -2.06 20.25
C GLN A 83 1.65 -1.10 19.10
N GLU A 84 0.60 -0.56 18.49
CA GLU A 84 0.69 0.42 17.40
C GLU A 84 0.99 1.82 17.93
N PRO A 85 1.97 2.57 17.37
CA PRO A 85 2.26 3.94 17.75
C PRO A 85 1.07 4.87 17.51
N VAL A 86 0.80 5.77 18.46
CA VAL A 86 -0.35 6.69 18.39
C VAL A 86 -0.26 7.61 17.15
N GLN A 87 0.95 7.97 16.75
CA GLN A 87 1.24 8.82 15.60
C GLN A 87 0.75 8.22 14.28
N ASN A 88 0.67 6.89 14.17
CA ASN A 88 0.20 6.23 12.95
C ASN A 88 -1.32 6.17 12.85
N LYS A 89 -2.03 6.26 13.99
CA LYS A 89 -3.46 5.94 14.07
C LYS A 89 -4.31 6.77 13.12
N GLU A 90 -4.01 8.07 13.00
CA GLU A 90 -4.77 8.98 12.13
C GLU A 90 -4.69 8.52 10.67
N LEU A 91 -3.48 8.39 10.12
CA LEU A 91 -3.29 8.00 8.73
C LEU A 91 -3.79 6.57 8.44
N LEU A 92 -3.51 5.62 9.34
CA LEU A 92 -3.96 4.23 9.16
C LEU A 92 -5.49 4.13 9.17
N SER A 93 -6.17 4.95 9.98
CA SER A 93 -7.62 4.98 10.05
C SER A 93 -8.29 5.44 8.75
N TRP A 94 -7.67 6.34 8.00
CA TRP A 94 -8.23 6.82 6.72
C TRP A 94 -8.36 5.69 5.68
N PHE A 95 -7.51 4.67 5.77
CA PHE A 95 -7.46 3.56 4.81
C PHE A 95 -7.94 2.23 5.40
N ASP A 96 -8.65 2.26 6.54
CA ASP A 96 -9.02 1.09 7.35
C ASP A 96 -7.87 0.08 7.50
N ILE A 97 -6.69 0.57 7.88
CA ILE A 97 -5.53 -0.25 8.21
C ILE A 97 -5.51 -0.39 9.73
N LYS A 98 -5.48 -1.64 10.22
CA LYS A 98 -5.54 -1.93 11.65
C LYS A 98 -4.25 -1.51 12.37
N ASP A 99 -3.10 -1.85 11.79
CA ASP A 99 -1.78 -1.67 12.38
C ASP A 99 -0.68 -1.74 11.30
N SER A 100 0.55 -1.43 11.68
CA SER A 100 1.70 -1.37 10.78
C SER A 100 2.31 -2.74 10.45
N GLN A 101 1.72 -3.87 10.87
CA GLN A 101 2.35 -5.20 10.73
C GLN A 101 2.42 -5.70 9.29
N LYS A 102 1.48 -5.25 8.44
CA LYS A 102 1.38 -5.69 7.04
C LYS A 102 2.01 -4.72 6.05
N LEU A 103 2.82 -3.78 6.55
CA LEU A 103 3.64 -2.92 5.71
C LEU A 103 4.83 -3.72 5.14
N PRO A 104 5.40 -3.33 3.98
CA PRO A 104 5.08 -2.13 3.21
C PRO A 104 3.87 -2.33 2.29
N MET A 105 3.15 -1.26 1.99
CA MET A 105 2.01 -1.31 1.07
C MET A 105 1.85 -0.03 0.24
N PHE A 106 1.26 -0.20 -0.93
CA PHE A 106 0.76 0.88 -1.76
C PHE A 106 -0.75 1.01 -1.58
N VAL A 107 -1.24 2.23 -1.41
CA VAL A 107 -2.66 2.53 -1.35
C VAL A 107 -3.02 3.47 -2.49
N LEU A 108 -3.84 2.99 -3.41
CA LEU A 108 -4.48 3.85 -4.43
C LEU A 108 -5.72 4.47 -3.80
N PHE A 109 -5.92 5.78 -3.93
CA PHE A 109 -7.10 6.45 -3.42
C PHE A 109 -7.53 7.63 -4.29
N GLY A 110 -8.77 8.06 -4.11
CA GLY A 110 -9.31 9.27 -4.73
C GLY A 110 -10.53 9.78 -3.96
N PHE A 111 -11.04 10.93 -4.37
CA PHE A 111 -12.12 11.63 -3.69
C PHE A 111 -13.31 11.83 -4.62
N GLU A 112 -14.51 11.46 -4.19
CA GLU A 112 -15.73 11.77 -4.91
C GLU A 112 -16.78 12.24 -3.90
N ASN A 113 -17.35 13.43 -4.08
CA ASN A 113 -18.40 13.99 -3.22
C ASN A 113 -18.06 13.91 -1.71
N SER A 114 -16.82 14.27 -1.35
CA SER A 114 -16.28 14.18 0.03
C SER A 114 -16.16 12.76 0.61
N LEU A 115 -16.33 11.72 -0.22
CA LEU A 115 -16.07 10.33 0.16
C LEU A 115 -14.70 9.89 -0.36
N LEU A 116 -13.90 9.34 0.54
CA LEU A 116 -12.61 8.71 0.23
C LEU A 116 -12.87 7.26 -0.22
N TYR A 117 -12.45 6.92 -1.43
CA TYR A 117 -12.37 5.54 -1.88
C TYR A 117 -10.91 5.13 -2.01
N TYR A 118 -10.58 3.90 -1.62
CA TYR A 118 -9.20 3.44 -1.64
C TYR A 118 -9.07 1.94 -1.91
N ARG A 119 -7.88 1.51 -2.34
CA ARG A 119 -7.50 0.11 -2.53
C ARG A 119 -6.06 -0.11 -2.07
N LYS A 120 -5.89 -1.09 -1.18
CA LYS A 120 -4.61 -1.50 -0.59
C LYS A 120 -3.96 -2.60 -1.41
N HIS A 121 -2.65 -2.48 -1.63
CA HIS A 121 -1.81 -3.47 -2.28
C HIS A 121 -0.53 -3.71 -1.49
N SER A 122 -0.27 -4.94 -1.05
CA SER A 122 0.96 -5.29 -0.32
C SER A 122 2.16 -5.21 -1.26
N LEU A 123 3.21 -4.54 -0.81
CA LEU A 123 4.48 -4.50 -1.53
C LEU A 123 5.40 -5.60 -1.02
N LYS A 124 6.35 -5.96 -1.87
CA LYS A 124 7.46 -6.83 -1.50
C LYS A 124 8.67 -5.99 -1.13
N ASP A 125 9.52 -6.54 -0.26
CA ASP A 125 10.68 -5.84 0.29
C ASP A 125 11.84 -6.83 0.57
N SER A 126 12.04 -7.84 -0.28
CA SER A 126 13.18 -8.76 -0.12
C SER A 126 14.48 -8.20 -0.70
N SER A 127 14.38 -7.24 -1.62
CA SER A 127 15.48 -6.52 -2.24
C SER A 127 15.02 -5.19 -2.81
N VAL A 128 15.96 -4.30 -3.13
CA VAL A 128 15.66 -2.98 -3.74
C VAL A 128 14.94 -3.18 -5.07
N GLN A 129 15.46 -4.08 -5.89
CA GLN A 129 14.89 -4.41 -7.19
C GLN A 129 13.48 -4.99 -7.05
N GLU A 130 13.24 -5.90 -6.12
CA GLU A 130 11.89 -6.47 -5.93
C GLU A 130 10.90 -5.43 -5.39
N SER A 131 11.36 -4.51 -4.54
CA SER A 131 10.54 -3.39 -4.04
C SER A 131 10.11 -2.46 -5.17
N PHE A 132 11.08 -2.08 -6.01
CA PHE A 132 10.84 -1.29 -7.21
C PHE A 132 9.91 -2.01 -8.19
N ASP A 133 10.18 -3.28 -8.49
CA ASP A 133 9.37 -4.07 -9.41
C ASP A 133 7.94 -4.24 -8.92
N SER A 134 7.74 -4.44 -7.60
CA SER A 134 6.40 -4.53 -7.04
C SER A 134 5.65 -3.20 -7.11
N LEU A 135 6.32 -2.06 -6.96
CA LEU A 135 5.72 -0.73 -7.14
C LEU A 135 5.40 -0.48 -8.61
N ARG A 136 6.37 -0.71 -9.49
CA ARG A 136 6.24 -0.57 -10.95
C ARG A 136 5.08 -1.38 -11.48
N GLU A 137 4.95 -2.65 -11.10
CA GLU A 137 3.89 -3.53 -11.59
C GLU A 137 2.49 -2.96 -11.29
N VAL A 138 2.28 -2.45 -10.08
CA VAL A 138 0.99 -1.87 -9.67
C VAL A 138 0.77 -0.52 -10.35
N LEU A 139 1.78 0.34 -10.39
CA LEU A 139 1.67 1.67 -10.98
C LEU A 139 1.43 1.60 -12.49
N SER A 140 2.17 0.76 -13.22
CA SER A 140 1.95 0.57 -14.66
C SER A 140 0.53 0.08 -14.92
N LEU A 141 0.04 -0.89 -14.15
CA LEU A 141 -1.32 -1.39 -14.30
C LEU A 141 -2.38 -0.30 -14.07
N VAL A 142 -2.21 0.54 -13.06
CA VAL A 142 -3.14 1.64 -12.79
C VAL A 142 -3.02 2.73 -13.87
N ALA A 143 -1.80 3.13 -14.25
CA ALA A 143 -1.56 4.15 -15.26
C ALA A 143 -2.14 3.74 -16.62
N THR A 144 -1.88 2.51 -17.08
CA THR A 144 -2.49 1.96 -18.30
C THR A 144 -4.02 1.93 -18.19
N THR A 145 -4.57 1.52 -17.04
CA THR A 145 -6.03 1.53 -16.86
C THR A 145 -6.62 2.93 -17.00
N ILE A 146 -5.95 3.96 -16.49
CA ILE A 146 -6.37 5.36 -16.61
C ILE A 146 -6.28 5.82 -18.07
N GLN A 147 -5.15 5.59 -18.72
CA GLN A 147 -4.89 6.02 -20.10
C GLN A 147 -5.87 5.38 -21.08
N ASP A 148 -6.11 4.07 -20.97
CA ASP A 148 -7.04 3.32 -21.82
C ASP A 148 -8.50 3.75 -21.65
N ASN A 149 -8.82 4.45 -20.55
CA ASN A 149 -10.19 4.79 -20.16
C ASN A 149 -10.35 6.28 -19.86
N ALA A 150 -9.53 7.14 -20.46
CA ALA A 150 -9.47 8.59 -20.17
C ALA A 150 -10.83 9.32 -20.29
N ASN A 151 -11.74 8.83 -21.13
CA ASN A 151 -13.08 9.42 -21.34
C ASN A 151 -14.16 8.89 -20.38
N THR A 152 -13.79 8.07 -19.38
CA THR A 152 -14.75 7.47 -18.45
C THR A 152 -14.83 8.27 -17.15
N ASP A 153 -15.97 8.21 -16.46
CA ASP A 153 -16.14 8.84 -15.15
C ASP A 153 -15.14 8.27 -14.12
N SER A 154 -14.68 9.12 -13.19
CA SER A 154 -13.66 8.77 -12.19
C SER A 154 -14.05 7.56 -11.34
N LYS A 155 -15.34 7.36 -11.07
CA LYS A 155 -15.84 6.25 -10.26
C LYS A 155 -15.73 4.91 -10.98
N SER A 156 -16.15 4.84 -12.23
CA SER A 156 -16.02 3.62 -13.03
C SER A 156 -14.55 3.35 -13.38
N LEU A 157 -13.75 4.40 -13.59
CA LEU A 157 -12.31 4.32 -13.74
C LEU A 157 -11.66 3.72 -12.48
N PHE A 158 -12.04 4.18 -11.29
CA PHE A 158 -11.54 3.63 -10.03
C PHE A 158 -11.96 2.18 -9.85
N ARG A 159 -13.21 1.85 -10.20
CA ARG A 159 -13.72 0.46 -10.12
C ARG A 159 -12.90 -0.47 -11.02
N LYS A 160 -12.53 -0.02 -12.22
CA LYS A 160 -11.64 -0.75 -13.14
C LYS A 160 -10.23 -0.91 -12.55
N ALA A 161 -9.61 0.18 -12.09
CA ALA A 161 -8.27 0.13 -11.47
C ALA A 161 -8.24 -0.79 -10.24
N LYS A 162 -9.25 -0.69 -9.37
CA LYS A 162 -9.45 -1.57 -8.21
C LYS A 162 -9.56 -3.03 -8.63
N TRP A 163 -10.30 -3.32 -9.69
CA TRP A 163 -10.46 -4.68 -10.21
C TRP A 163 -9.13 -5.26 -10.72
N GLU A 164 -8.36 -4.47 -11.46
CA GLU A 164 -7.05 -4.91 -11.96
C GLU A 164 -6.04 -5.12 -10.82
N ILE A 165 -5.99 -4.24 -9.82
CA ILE A 165 -5.18 -4.46 -8.60
C ILE A 165 -5.61 -5.75 -7.88
N SER A 166 -6.92 -6.03 -7.82
CA SER A 166 -7.45 -7.22 -7.17
C SER A 166 -7.06 -8.50 -7.91
N LYS A 167 -7.12 -8.50 -9.24
CA LYS A 167 -6.63 -9.60 -10.09
C LYS A 167 -5.15 -9.86 -9.84
N LEU A 168 -4.34 -8.81 -9.72
CA LEU A 168 -2.90 -8.94 -9.46
C LEU A 168 -2.62 -9.62 -8.11
N GLN A 169 -3.32 -9.19 -7.06
CA GLN A 169 -3.23 -9.83 -5.74
C GLN A 169 -3.67 -11.30 -5.76
N PHE A 170 -4.77 -11.59 -6.45
CA PHE A 170 -5.29 -12.95 -6.55
C PHE A 170 -4.33 -13.88 -7.31
N LYS A 171 -3.74 -13.41 -8.42
CA LYS A 171 -2.70 -14.15 -9.15
C LYS A 171 -1.50 -14.48 -8.27
N ARG A 172 -1.05 -13.52 -7.44
CA ARG A 172 0.05 -13.76 -6.48
C ARG A 172 -0.33 -14.81 -5.44
N GLN A 173 -1.51 -14.69 -4.83
CA GLN A 173 -2.01 -15.67 -3.84
C GLN A 173 -2.12 -17.09 -4.42
N ILE A 174 -2.60 -17.23 -5.65
CA ILE A 174 -2.63 -18.53 -6.35
C ILE A 174 -1.22 -19.06 -6.58
N LYS A 175 -0.29 -18.22 -7.05
CA LYS A 175 1.09 -18.64 -7.30
C LYS A 175 1.76 -19.14 -6.02
N ASP A 176 1.56 -18.44 -4.90
CA ASP A 176 2.10 -18.82 -3.60
C ASP A 176 1.48 -20.15 -3.13
N LEU A 177 0.16 -20.32 -3.28
CA LEU A 177 -0.54 -21.56 -2.94
C LEU A 177 -0.03 -22.75 -3.78
N ILE A 178 0.12 -22.57 -5.10
CA ILE A 178 0.66 -23.61 -5.98
C ILE A 178 2.10 -23.95 -5.59
N GLY A 179 2.92 -22.95 -5.26
CA GLY A 179 4.28 -23.15 -4.76
C GLY A 179 4.31 -24.04 -3.52
N VAL A 180 3.48 -23.73 -2.52
CA VAL A 180 3.34 -24.53 -1.30
C VAL A 180 2.90 -25.97 -1.62
N VAL A 181 1.86 -26.15 -2.44
CA VAL A 181 1.36 -27.48 -2.83
C VAL A 181 2.42 -28.28 -3.61
N SER A 182 3.24 -27.62 -4.44
CA SER A 182 4.32 -28.28 -5.18
C SER A 182 5.42 -28.80 -4.26
N GLN A 183 5.74 -28.08 -3.18
CA GLN A 183 6.67 -28.54 -2.15
C GLN A 183 6.12 -29.77 -1.41
N PHE A 184 4.81 -29.82 -1.12
CA PHE A 184 4.17 -30.98 -0.52
C PHE A 184 4.09 -32.19 -1.47
N ARG A 185 3.89 -31.98 -2.77
CA ARG A 185 3.93 -33.06 -3.78
C ARG A 185 5.34 -33.61 -3.99
N GLY A 186 6.39 -32.79 -3.84
CA GLY A 186 7.78 -33.24 -3.89
C GLY A 186 8.24 -34.05 -2.65
N VAL A 187 7.52 -33.94 -1.53
CA VAL A 187 7.78 -34.72 -0.30
C VAL A 187 6.97 -36.02 -0.25
N SER A 188 5.95 -36.15 -1.09
CA SER A 188 5.18 -37.40 -1.25
C SER A 188 5.74 -38.23 -2.42
N GLY A 189 7.03 -38.52 -2.39
CA GLY A 189 7.66 -39.57 -3.19
C GLY A 189 7.73 -40.85 -2.37
N LEU A 190 6.68 -41.67 -2.47
CA LEU A 190 6.64 -43.08 -2.08
C LEU A 190 6.13 -43.86 -3.30
#